data_AF-A0A2I4CXC2-F1
#
_entry.id   AF-A0A2I4CXC2-F1
#
_cell.length_a   1.000
_cell.length_b   1.000
_cell.length_c   1.000
_cell.angle_alpha   90.00
_cell.angle_beta   90.00
_cell.angle_gamma   90.00
#
_symmetry.space_group_name_H-M   'P 1'
#
loop_
_entity.id
_entity.type
_entity.pdbx_description
1 polymer ?
#
loop_
_entity_poly.entity_id
_entity_poly.type
_entity_poly.pdbx_seq_one_letter_code
_entity_poly.pdbx_strand_id
1 'polypeptide(L)'
;MSALLSVGCRTKLRLFPAAVSCRRLQLKKEPTLSQDQSVSMSSLDSHQQLSAGCRDKSTAADSEECTRPPLQGLQLASHAVLDRARQRGRVSCSRCGRNRMFFCYNCCLLLGTDKEAVPRVQVVLVFPGPQAVSFEDMLQRLRDRSSNGSGDSGEPRPKRLRAEGVQATPLKKVVFIDSTWNQTNEISTDERLQGLLRVELTSRKTCFWRSQHGKPDTYLATIEAIYYFLKDFHQLGLGLEYHGEYDNLLFFYSYLHSLVNSARRAASRS
;
A
#
# COMPACT_ATOMS: atom_id res chain seq x y z
N MET A 1 -54.29 32.59 12.95
CA MET A 1 -53.94 33.37 11.75
C MET A 1 -52.61 34.07 12.00
N SER A 2 -51.85 34.30 10.92
CA SER A 2 -50.51 34.90 10.81
C SER A 2 -49.32 33.93 10.77
N ALA A 3 -48.78 33.85 9.56
CA ALA A 3 -47.47 33.35 9.17
C ALA A 3 -46.36 34.34 9.54
N LEU A 4 -45.11 33.87 9.58
CA LEU A 4 -43.96 34.50 8.92
C LEU A 4 -42.75 33.54 8.95
N LEU A 5 -42.27 33.21 7.75
CA LEU A 5 -40.97 32.59 7.48
C LEU A 5 -39.86 33.59 7.83
N SER A 6 -38.73 33.09 8.35
CA SER A 6 -37.46 33.80 8.24
C SER A 6 -36.34 32.86 7.81
N VAL A 7 -35.59 33.36 6.83
CA VAL A 7 -34.50 32.77 6.07
C VAL A 7 -33.22 33.49 6.46
N GLY A 8 -32.12 32.77 6.61
CA GLY A 8 -30.76 33.33 6.67
C GLY A 8 -29.80 32.26 7.19
N CYS A 9 -28.78 31.81 6.47
CA CYS A 9 -27.68 32.66 6.06
C CYS A 9 -27.04 32.15 4.76
N ARG A 10 -26.76 33.09 3.84
CA ARG A 10 -26.07 32.88 2.57
C ARG A 10 -24.56 32.98 2.79
N THR A 11 -23.81 31.94 2.43
CA THR A 11 -22.38 32.12 2.09
C THR A 11 -22.17 31.66 0.66
N LYS A 12 -21.80 32.61 -0.19
CA LYS A 12 -21.56 32.46 -1.63
C LYS A 12 -20.38 31.51 -1.87
N LEU A 13 -20.61 30.46 -2.65
CA LEU A 13 -19.57 29.82 -3.46
C LEU A 13 -19.06 30.83 -4.50
N ARG A 14 -17.74 30.97 -4.62
CA ARG A 14 -17.08 31.36 -5.87
C ARG A 14 -16.19 30.20 -6.31
N LEU A 15 -16.41 29.77 -7.55
CA LEU A 15 -15.64 28.76 -8.25
C LEU A 15 -14.67 29.44 -9.25
N PHE A 16 -13.66 28.68 -9.69
CA PHE A 16 -12.71 28.87 -10.80
C PHE A 16 -11.36 29.55 -10.50
N PRO A 17 -10.29 29.26 -11.27
CA PRO A 17 -9.78 27.94 -11.70
C PRO A 17 -8.25 27.82 -11.47
N ALA A 18 -7.70 26.64 -11.76
CA ALA A 18 -6.28 26.33 -11.71
C ALA A 18 -5.41 27.21 -12.64
N ALA A 19 -4.27 27.67 -12.13
CA ALA A 19 -3.09 27.99 -12.95
C ALA A 19 -1.82 27.73 -12.13
N VAL A 20 -0.95 26.92 -12.71
CA VAL A 20 0.40 26.60 -12.26
C VAL A 20 1.24 27.87 -12.28
N SER A 21 1.89 28.22 -11.17
CA SER A 21 3.05 29.11 -11.19
C SER A 21 4.01 28.72 -10.08
N CYS A 22 5.10 28.08 -10.50
CA CYS A 22 6.29 27.86 -9.69
C CYS A 22 6.89 29.23 -9.32
N ARG A 23 6.81 29.63 -8.05
CA ARG A 23 7.62 30.73 -7.52
C ARG A 23 8.51 30.23 -6.39
N ARG A 24 9.76 30.01 -6.81
CA ARG A 24 11.02 29.99 -6.06
C ARG A 24 11.02 31.09 -4.99
N LEU A 25 10.96 30.72 -3.72
CA LEU A 25 11.20 31.65 -2.61
C LEU A 25 12.70 31.91 -2.50
N GLN A 26 13.03 33.20 -2.52
CA GLN A 26 14.37 33.76 -2.57
C GLN A 26 15.08 33.62 -1.21
N LEU A 27 16.31 33.13 -1.25
CA LEU A 27 17.30 33.22 -0.16
C LEU A 27 17.69 34.69 0.06
N LYS A 28 17.69 35.12 1.32
CA LYS A 28 18.15 36.44 1.75
C LYS A 28 19.66 36.41 2.04
N LYS A 29 20.39 37.23 1.27
CA LYS A 29 21.66 37.97 1.51
C LYS A 29 22.69 37.45 2.54
N GLU A 30 23.87 37.15 2.01
CA GLU A 30 25.21 37.14 2.64
C GLU A 30 25.70 38.54 3.05
N PRO A 31 26.66 38.66 4.00
CA PRO A 31 27.65 39.72 4.05
C PRO A 31 29.00 39.28 3.45
N THR A 32 29.60 40.18 2.67
CA THR A 32 30.87 40.07 1.92
C THR A 32 32.13 40.18 2.79
N LEU A 33 33.21 39.45 2.44
CA LEU A 33 34.55 40.04 2.19
C LEU A 33 35.54 39.04 1.51
N SER A 34 36.13 39.49 0.38
CA SER A 34 37.49 39.19 -0.20
C SER A 34 37.96 37.74 -0.41
N GLN A 35 38.66 37.33 -1.48
CA GLN A 35 39.26 37.96 -2.66
C GLN A 35 39.68 36.82 -3.63
N ASP A 36 39.56 37.08 -4.94
CA ASP A 36 40.32 36.57 -6.11
C ASP A 36 40.87 35.13 -6.17
N GLN A 37 40.46 34.38 -7.21
CA GLN A 37 41.29 34.16 -8.41
C GLN A 37 40.54 33.38 -9.52
N SER A 38 40.77 33.83 -10.75
CA SER A 38 40.42 33.31 -12.10
C SER A 38 40.57 31.77 -12.23
N VAL A 39 39.82 31.05 -13.08
CA VAL A 39 40.03 30.92 -14.54
C VAL A 39 38.74 30.55 -15.29
N SER A 40 38.64 31.07 -16.51
CA SER A 40 37.52 31.08 -17.48
C SER A 40 37.35 29.81 -18.33
N MET A 41 36.13 29.70 -18.91
CA MET A 41 35.79 29.26 -20.29
C MET A 41 36.16 27.81 -20.70
N SER A 42 35.40 27.07 -21.52
CA SER A 42 34.30 27.39 -22.42
C SER A 42 33.70 26.09 -22.98
N SER A 43 32.42 26.19 -23.32
CA SER A 43 31.61 25.45 -24.30
C SER A 43 32.32 24.67 -25.42
N LEU A 44 31.68 23.56 -25.83
CA LEU A 44 31.26 23.15 -27.19
C LEU A 44 31.37 21.61 -27.30
N ASP A 45 30.29 20.84 -27.44
CA ASP A 45 29.38 20.62 -28.58
C ASP A 45 29.72 19.32 -29.34
N SER A 46 28.69 18.49 -29.49
CA SER A 46 28.38 17.52 -30.54
C SER A 46 29.51 16.80 -31.31
N HIS A 47 29.44 15.47 -31.39
CA HIS A 47 29.16 14.78 -32.67
C HIS A 47 28.90 13.28 -32.48
N GLN A 48 27.85 12.84 -33.18
CA GLN A 48 27.31 11.50 -33.37
C GLN A 48 28.04 10.79 -34.52
N GLN A 49 28.44 9.52 -34.39
CA GLN A 49 28.40 8.51 -35.50
C GLN A 49 28.84 7.09 -35.11
N LEU A 50 27.85 6.18 -35.16
CA LEU A 50 27.81 4.83 -35.79
C LEU A 50 29.12 4.05 -36.09
N SER A 51 29.20 2.82 -35.56
CA SER A 51 29.53 1.55 -36.27
C SER A 51 29.34 0.39 -35.27
N ALA A 52 28.40 -0.55 -35.46
CA ALA A 52 28.39 -1.70 -36.36
C ALA A 52 29.46 -2.78 -36.06
N GLY A 53 29.03 -3.85 -35.38
CA GLY A 53 29.52 -5.22 -35.59
C GLY A 53 30.47 -5.81 -34.54
N CYS A 54 30.02 -6.81 -33.78
CA CYS A 54 30.46 -8.20 -34.00
C CYS A 54 29.63 -9.22 -33.20
N ARG A 55 29.50 -10.38 -33.86
CA ARG A 55 28.68 -11.56 -33.58
C ARG A 55 29.06 -12.34 -32.32
N ASP A 56 28.02 -12.93 -31.76
CA ASP A 56 27.87 -14.26 -31.15
C ASP A 56 29.09 -14.94 -30.49
N LYS A 57 28.91 -15.23 -29.20
CA LYS A 57 29.38 -16.49 -28.64
C LYS A 57 28.28 -17.08 -27.75
N SER A 58 27.56 -18.04 -28.30
CA SER A 58 26.60 -18.88 -27.59
C SER A 58 27.32 -19.70 -26.51
N THR A 59 26.88 -19.54 -25.27
CA THR A 59 26.96 -20.60 -24.26
C THR A 59 25.54 -20.82 -23.77
N ALA A 60 24.97 -21.95 -24.17
CA ALA A 60 23.64 -22.41 -23.82
C ALA A 60 23.60 -22.83 -22.35
N ALA A 61 22.96 -22.01 -21.52
CA ALA A 61 22.21 -22.37 -20.32
C ALA A 61 21.51 -21.09 -19.83
N ASP A 62 20.19 -21.18 -19.62
CA ASP A 62 19.28 -20.14 -19.13
C ASP A 62 19.01 -18.92 -20.02
N SER A 63 18.12 -19.09 -21.00
CA SER A 63 17.45 -17.97 -21.69
C SER A 63 16.03 -18.31 -22.18
N GLU A 64 15.23 -19.03 -21.39
CA GLU A 64 13.79 -19.26 -21.69
C GLU A 64 12.83 -18.31 -20.95
N GLU A 65 13.34 -17.30 -20.24
CA GLU A 65 12.52 -16.36 -19.47
C GLU A 65 12.35 -14.98 -20.13
N CYS A 66 12.59 -14.87 -21.44
CA CYS A 66 12.45 -13.59 -22.17
C CYS A 66 11.36 -13.59 -23.26
N THR A 67 10.72 -14.72 -23.56
CA THR A 67 9.79 -14.84 -24.70
C THR A 67 8.33 -15.02 -24.34
N ARG A 68 7.96 -15.06 -23.04
CA ARG A 68 6.54 -15.15 -22.65
C ARG A 68 5.90 -13.76 -22.80
N PRO A 69 4.81 -13.63 -23.61
CA PRO A 69 3.95 -12.45 -23.58
C PRO A 69 3.67 -11.97 -22.16
N PRO A 70 3.68 -10.63 -21.92
CA PRO A 70 3.37 -10.08 -20.61
C PRO A 70 2.04 -10.66 -20.08
N LEU A 71 2.02 -11.05 -18.80
CA LEU A 71 0.85 -11.61 -18.11
C LEU A 71 0.44 -13.03 -18.55
N GLN A 72 1.23 -13.73 -19.36
CA GLN A 72 0.98 -15.13 -19.70
C GLN A 72 1.37 -16.05 -18.52
N GLY A 73 0.44 -16.92 -18.11
CA GLY A 73 0.60 -17.83 -16.98
C GLY A 73 -0.12 -17.41 -15.69
N LEU A 74 -0.84 -16.28 -15.69
CA LEU A 74 -1.67 -15.89 -14.55
C LEU A 74 -2.86 -16.85 -14.37
N GLN A 75 -3.03 -17.37 -13.16
CA GLN A 75 -4.19 -18.18 -12.77
C GLN A 75 -5.36 -17.26 -12.40
N LEU A 76 -5.98 -16.66 -13.41
CA LEU A 76 -7.14 -15.78 -13.25
C LEU A 76 -8.45 -16.56 -13.23
N ALA A 77 -9.46 -16.02 -12.54
CA ALA A 77 -10.82 -16.53 -12.66
C ALA A 77 -11.38 -16.26 -14.07
N SER A 78 -12.49 -16.92 -14.41
CA SER A 78 -13.15 -16.73 -15.70
C SER A 78 -13.57 -15.26 -15.93
N HIS A 79 -13.32 -14.77 -17.14
CA HIS A 79 -13.68 -13.41 -17.57
C HIS A 79 -15.14 -13.28 -18.04
N ALA A 80 -15.92 -14.37 -18.02
CA ALA A 80 -17.29 -14.40 -18.56
C ALA A 80 -18.20 -13.30 -17.98
N VAL A 81 -17.99 -12.92 -16.73
CA VAL A 81 -18.72 -11.82 -16.07
C VAL A 81 -18.40 -10.47 -16.72
N LEU A 82 -17.14 -10.23 -17.05
CA LEU A 82 -16.69 -9.02 -17.74
C LEU A 82 -17.14 -9.02 -19.20
N ASP A 83 -17.17 -10.17 -19.87
CA ASP A 83 -17.67 -10.27 -21.24
C ASP A 83 -19.16 -9.91 -21.32
N ARG A 84 -19.97 -10.43 -20.39
CA ARG A 84 -21.39 -10.04 -20.27
C ARG A 84 -21.55 -8.56 -19.98
N ALA A 85 -20.74 -7.99 -19.09
CA ALA A 85 -20.77 -6.56 -18.80
C ALA A 85 -20.37 -5.72 -20.02
N ARG A 86 -19.36 -6.16 -20.80
CA ARG A 86 -18.90 -5.50 -22.03
C ARG A 86 -19.98 -5.48 -23.11
N GLN A 87 -20.70 -6.59 -23.29
CA GLN A 87 -21.79 -6.71 -24.26
C GLN A 87 -22.95 -5.75 -23.97
N ARG A 88 -23.21 -5.45 -22.69
CA ARG A 88 -24.22 -4.46 -22.26
C ARG A 88 -23.79 -3.00 -22.51
N GLY A 89 -22.51 -2.76 -22.79
CA GLY A 89 -21.97 -1.43 -23.06
C GLY A 89 -21.73 -0.59 -21.80
N ARG A 90 -21.50 0.71 -22.00
CA ARG A 90 -21.18 1.63 -20.90
C ARG A 90 -22.41 1.88 -20.02
N VAL A 91 -22.22 1.86 -18.72
CA VAL A 91 -23.26 2.11 -17.71
C VAL A 91 -22.99 3.44 -17.00
N SER A 92 -24.06 4.17 -16.68
CA SER A 92 -23.97 5.41 -15.90
C SER A 92 -23.65 5.13 -14.44
N CYS A 93 -22.65 5.82 -13.89
CA CYS A 93 -22.30 5.71 -12.49
C CYS A 93 -23.40 6.31 -11.60
N SER A 94 -23.92 5.53 -10.65
CA SER A 94 -24.97 6.00 -9.73
C SER A 94 -24.56 7.18 -8.84
N ARG A 95 -23.25 7.39 -8.60
CA ARG A 95 -22.75 8.51 -7.79
C ARG A 95 -22.49 9.80 -8.59
N CYS A 96 -21.92 9.72 -9.80
CA CYS A 96 -21.51 10.91 -10.56
C CYS A 96 -22.18 11.07 -11.94
N GLY A 97 -23.04 10.13 -12.34
CA GLY A 97 -23.74 10.13 -13.63
C GLY A 97 -22.87 9.89 -14.86
N ARG A 98 -21.55 9.71 -14.71
CA ARG A 98 -20.65 9.51 -15.85
C ARG A 98 -20.71 8.07 -16.35
N ASN A 99 -20.75 7.91 -17.67
CA ASN A 99 -20.76 6.60 -18.33
C ASN A 99 -19.36 5.97 -18.33
N ARG A 100 -19.27 4.72 -17.86
CA ARG A 100 -18.05 3.93 -17.73
C ARG A 100 -18.36 2.45 -18.04
N MET A 101 -17.35 1.65 -18.36
CA MET A 101 -17.54 0.23 -18.68
C MET A 101 -17.65 -0.63 -17.42
N PHE A 102 -16.54 -0.89 -16.74
CA PHE A 102 -16.49 -1.79 -15.56
C PHE A 102 -16.32 -1.05 -14.23
N PHE A 103 -15.69 0.12 -14.24
CA PHE A 103 -15.29 0.82 -13.03
C PHE A 103 -15.32 2.33 -13.20
N CYS A 104 -15.85 3.03 -12.20
CA CYS A 104 -15.77 4.48 -12.12
C CYS A 104 -14.55 4.89 -11.29
N TYR A 105 -13.51 5.40 -11.96
CA TYR A 105 -12.29 5.87 -11.31
C TYR A 105 -12.45 7.16 -10.49
N ASN A 106 -13.55 7.91 -10.66
CA ASN A 106 -13.85 9.08 -9.83
C ASN A 106 -14.53 8.70 -8.50
N CYS A 107 -15.39 7.69 -8.53
CA CYS A 107 -16.22 7.31 -7.38
C CYS A 107 -15.80 5.98 -6.75
N CYS A 108 -14.76 5.34 -7.29
CA CYS A 108 -14.26 4.03 -6.90
C CYS A 108 -15.34 2.93 -6.85
N LEU A 109 -16.27 2.95 -7.82
CA LEU A 109 -17.43 2.07 -7.85
C LEU A 109 -17.37 1.07 -9.01
N LEU A 110 -17.63 -0.21 -8.72
CA LEU A 110 -17.82 -1.27 -9.72
C LEU A 110 -19.15 -1.05 -10.45
N LEU A 111 -19.14 -1.22 -11.77
CA LEU A 111 -20.28 -0.97 -12.66
C LEU A 111 -20.50 -2.15 -13.61
N GLY A 112 -21.75 -2.32 -14.05
CA GLY A 112 -22.13 -3.32 -15.06
C GLY A 112 -22.16 -4.76 -14.54
N THR A 113 -21.75 -5.02 -13.30
CA THR A 113 -21.77 -6.33 -12.66
C THR A 113 -21.84 -6.22 -11.14
N ASP A 114 -22.22 -7.32 -10.49
CA ASP A 114 -22.32 -7.44 -9.05
C ASP A 114 -20.95 -7.72 -8.42
N LYS A 115 -20.73 -7.19 -7.21
CA LYS A 115 -19.45 -7.34 -6.51
C LYS A 115 -19.11 -8.77 -6.13
N GLU A 116 -20.09 -9.68 -6.08
CA GLU A 116 -19.88 -11.10 -5.78
C GLU A 116 -19.43 -11.89 -7.01
N ALA A 117 -19.69 -11.37 -8.21
CA ALA A 117 -19.35 -12.03 -9.47
C ALA A 117 -17.90 -11.77 -9.91
N VAL A 118 -17.18 -10.88 -9.24
CA VAL A 118 -15.77 -10.57 -9.51
C VAL A 118 -14.86 -11.18 -8.44
N PRO A 119 -13.66 -11.69 -8.80
CA PRO A 119 -12.73 -12.26 -7.83
C PRO A 119 -12.38 -11.25 -6.75
N ARG A 120 -12.56 -11.65 -5.48
CA ARG A 120 -12.19 -10.84 -4.31
C ARG A 120 -10.86 -11.30 -3.76
N VAL A 121 -10.01 -10.32 -3.44
CA VAL A 121 -8.76 -10.56 -2.73
C VAL A 121 -8.97 -10.21 -1.28
N GLN A 122 -8.54 -11.08 -0.36
CA GLN A 122 -8.61 -10.79 1.06
C GLN A 122 -7.53 -9.79 1.44
N VAL A 123 -7.97 -8.65 1.98
CA VAL A 123 -7.13 -7.53 2.37
C VAL A 123 -7.46 -7.15 3.81
N VAL A 124 -6.42 -6.96 4.63
CA VAL A 124 -6.55 -6.45 6.00
C VAL A 124 -5.80 -5.13 6.15
N LEU A 125 -6.29 -4.28 7.03
CA LEU A 125 -5.64 -3.02 7.43
C LEU A 125 -5.00 -3.22 8.80
N VAL A 126 -3.69 -3.06 8.92
CA VAL A 126 -3.01 -3.08 10.22
C VAL A 126 -2.95 -1.66 10.75
N PHE A 127 -3.83 -1.36 11.70
CA PHE A 127 -3.96 -0.03 12.30
C PHE A 127 -4.73 -0.08 13.63
N PRO A 128 -4.28 0.58 14.71
CA PRO A 128 -4.97 0.55 15.99
C PRO A 128 -6.32 1.28 15.99
N GLY A 129 -7.25 0.88 16.87
CA GLY A 129 -8.42 1.69 17.21
C GLY A 129 -9.66 0.89 17.65
N PRO A 130 -10.81 1.57 17.89
CA PRO A 130 -11.96 1.00 18.61
C PRO A 130 -12.60 -0.28 18.03
N GLN A 131 -12.53 -0.50 16.71
CA GLN A 131 -13.04 -1.69 16.04
C GLN A 131 -11.93 -2.64 15.53
N ALA A 132 -10.68 -2.42 15.95
CA ALA A 132 -9.60 -3.32 15.57
C ALA A 132 -9.70 -4.63 16.35
N VAL A 133 -9.32 -5.73 15.70
CA VAL A 133 -9.25 -7.06 16.31
C VAL A 133 -7.80 -7.47 16.53
N SER A 134 -7.59 -8.44 17.42
CA SER A 134 -6.27 -9.05 17.59
C SER A 134 -5.83 -9.79 16.32
N PHE A 135 -4.54 -10.10 16.25
CA PHE A 135 -3.98 -10.86 15.16
C PHE A 135 -4.58 -12.30 15.10
N GLU A 136 -4.75 -12.92 16.26
CA GLU A 136 -5.34 -14.25 16.43
C GLU A 136 -6.79 -14.29 15.96
N ASP A 137 -7.59 -13.31 16.39
CA ASP A 137 -8.99 -13.19 15.96
C ASP A 137 -9.10 -12.96 14.46
N MET A 138 -8.16 -12.19 13.88
CA MET A 138 -8.07 -12.02 12.43
C MET A 138 -7.85 -13.38 11.76
N LEU A 139 -6.83 -14.15 12.17
CA LEU A 139 -6.56 -15.47 11.59
C LEU A 139 -7.76 -16.42 11.70
N GLN A 140 -8.46 -16.43 12.83
CA GLN A 140 -9.66 -17.25 13.02
C GLN A 140 -10.74 -16.89 11.99
N ARG A 141 -11.05 -15.60 11.82
CA ARG A 141 -12.02 -15.11 10.83
C ARG A 141 -11.63 -15.45 9.39
N LEU A 142 -10.33 -15.48 9.08
CA LEU A 142 -9.86 -15.88 7.75
C LEU A 142 -10.11 -17.39 7.49
N ARG A 143 -9.95 -18.23 8.51
CA ARG A 143 -10.16 -19.69 8.43
C ARG A 143 -11.65 -20.05 8.29
N ASP A 144 -12.52 -19.44 9.11
CA ASP A 144 -13.96 -19.73 9.11
C ASP A 144 -14.64 -19.37 7.78
N ARG A 145 -14.12 -18.36 7.07
CA ARG A 145 -14.60 -18.00 5.72
C ARG A 145 -14.22 -19.02 4.65
N SER A 146 -13.15 -19.79 4.86
CA SER A 146 -12.72 -20.82 3.92
C SER A 146 -13.53 -22.10 4.03
N SER A 147 -14.14 -22.39 5.19
CA SER A 147 -14.96 -23.58 5.43
C SER A 147 -16.43 -23.44 5.00
N ASN A 148 -17.00 -22.22 4.98
CA ASN A 148 -18.42 -22.01 4.65
C ASN A 148 -18.75 -21.94 3.14
N GLY A 149 -17.80 -22.27 2.26
CA GLY A 149 -17.94 -22.16 0.80
C GLY A 149 -18.34 -23.44 0.06
N SER A 150 -18.56 -24.57 0.72
CA SER A 150 -18.89 -25.84 0.05
C SER A 150 -20.40 -26.10 0.02
N GLY A 151 -21.08 -25.48 -0.96
CA GLY A 151 -22.35 -25.97 -1.49
C GLY A 151 -22.09 -26.92 -2.66
N ASP A 152 -22.41 -28.20 -2.44
CA ASP A 152 -22.72 -29.28 -3.38
C ASP A 152 -22.47 -29.09 -4.90
N SER A 153 -21.53 -29.89 -5.44
CA SER A 153 -21.70 -30.64 -6.69
C SER A 153 -20.48 -31.57 -6.87
N GLY A 154 -20.74 -32.87 -6.91
CA GLY A 154 -19.72 -33.90 -7.06
C GLY A 154 -19.12 -33.93 -8.47
N GLU A 155 -17.86 -33.49 -8.60
CA GLU A 155 -17.00 -33.86 -9.72
C GLU A 155 -15.67 -34.47 -9.21
N PRO A 156 -15.16 -35.55 -9.84
CA PRO A 156 -13.91 -36.17 -9.42
C PRO A 156 -12.72 -35.29 -9.84
N ARG A 157 -12.00 -34.77 -8.84
CA ARG A 157 -10.74 -34.02 -9.03
C ARG A 157 -9.68 -34.89 -9.74
N PRO A 158 -9.02 -34.40 -10.81
CA PRO A 158 -7.83 -35.05 -11.32
C PRO A 158 -6.69 -34.90 -10.30
N LYS A 159 -5.98 -36.01 -10.05
CA LYS A 159 -4.82 -36.12 -9.16
C LYS A 159 -3.74 -35.11 -9.59
N ARG A 160 -3.65 -33.98 -8.90
CA ARG A 160 -2.52 -33.07 -9.03
C ARG A 160 -1.28 -33.73 -8.47
N LEU A 161 -0.24 -33.81 -9.31
CA LEU A 161 1.12 -34.14 -8.90
C LEU A 161 1.58 -33.12 -7.85
N ARG A 162 2.18 -33.64 -6.78
CA ARG A 162 2.63 -32.92 -5.60
C ARG A 162 3.61 -31.80 -5.99
N ALA A 163 3.20 -30.55 -5.80
CA ALA A 163 4.11 -29.47 -5.45
C ALA A 163 4.09 -29.37 -3.92
N GLU A 164 5.25 -29.29 -3.29
CA GLU A 164 5.42 -29.33 -1.85
C GLU A 164 4.61 -28.23 -1.14
N GLY A 165 3.61 -28.65 -0.37
CA GLY A 165 3.41 -28.28 1.03
C GLY A 165 3.05 -26.86 1.45
N VAL A 166 3.02 -25.84 0.60
CA VAL A 166 2.57 -24.51 1.05
C VAL A 166 1.03 -24.47 1.06
N GLN A 167 0.44 -24.71 2.22
CA GLN A 167 -0.99 -24.48 2.47
C GLN A 167 -1.36 -23.09 1.94
N ALA A 168 -2.36 -23.02 1.05
CA ALA A 168 -2.78 -21.78 0.44
C ALA A 168 -3.30 -20.83 1.52
N THR A 169 -2.50 -19.83 1.88
CA THR A 169 -2.92 -18.88 2.91
C THR A 169 -4.06 -18.00 2.41
N PRO A 170 -5.09 -17.77 3.24
CA PRO A 170 -6.24 -16.94 2.87
C PRO A 170 -5.86 -15.46 2.74
N LEU A 171 -4.86 -14.98 3.49
CA LEU A 171 -4.40 -13.61 3.40
C LEU A 171 -3.49 -13.40 2.19
N LYS A 172 -3.89 -12.51 1.27
CA LYS A 172 -3.11 -12.18 0.06
C LYS A 172 -2.51 -10.78 0.07
N LYS A 173 -3.15 -9.84 0.77
CA LYS A 173 -2.69 -8.45 0.85
C LYS A 173 -2.88 -7.90 2.26
N VAL A 174 -1.95 -7.06 2.66
CA VAL A 174 -2.01 -6.29 3.90
C VAL A 174 -1.73 -4.82 3.57
N VAL A 175 -2.43 -3.92 4.25
CA VAL A 175 -2.26 -2.48 4.11
C VAL A 175 -1.73 -1.92 5.43
N PHE A 176 -0.67 -1.14 5.34
CA PHE A 176 -0.12 -0.33 6.42
C PHE A 176 -0.27 1.14 6.05
N ILE A 177 -0.54 2.00 7.03
CA ILE A 177 -0.59 3.45 6.83
C ILE A 177 0.75 4.03 7.30
N ASP A 178 1.51 4.60 6.36
CA ASP A 178 2.75 5.32 6.68
C ASP A 178 2.48 6.82 6.70
N SER A 179 2.35 7.38 7.91
CA SER A 179 2.14 8.82 8.10
C SER A 179 2.46 9.22 9.54
N THR A 180 2.45 10.52 9.82
CA THR A 180 2.50 11.00 11.21
C THR A 180 1.19 10.69 11.95
N TRP A 181 1.23 10.51 13.27
CA TRP A 181 0.05 10.22 14.08
C TRP A 181 -1.06 11.30 14.03
N ASN A 182 -0.71 12.54 13.67
CA ASN A 182 -1.71 13.59 13.49
C ASN A 182 -2.46 13.44 12.16
N GLN A 183 -1.77 13.02 11.10
CA GLN A 183 -2.35 12.82 9.76
C GLN A 183 -3.07 11.48 9.63
N THR A 184 -2.63 10.47 10.37
CA THR A 184 -3.14 9.10 10.20
C THR A 184 -4.62 8.96 10.52
N ASN A 185 -5.19 9.82 11.37
CA ASN A 185 -6.61 9.72 11.72
C ASN A 185 -7.49 9.97 10.50
N GLU A 186 -7.19 11.02 9.71
CA GLU A 186 -7.92 11.32 8.47
C GLU A 186 -7.74 10.23 7.42
N ILE A 187 -6.52 9.67 7.32
CA ILE A 187 -6.25 8.59 6.38
C ILE A 187 -7.03 7.34 6.78
N SER A 188 -7.05 7.00 8.08
CA SER A 188 -7.72 5.80 8.59
C SER A 188 -9.25 5.85 8.45
N THR A 189 -9.84 7.05 8.40
CA THR A 189 -11.29 7.24 8.25
C THR A 189 -11.74 7.36 6.79
N ASP A 190 -10.81 7.35 5.83
CA ASP A 190 -11.12 7.38 4.39
C ASP A 190 -12.08 6.24 4.00
N GLU A 191 -13.13 6.57 3.21
CA GLU A 191 -14.16 5.62 2.77
C GLU A 191 -13.58 4.34 2.13
N ARG A 192 -12.41 4.45 1.48
CA ARG A 192 -11.75 3.32 0.82
C ARG A 192 -11.18 2.30 1.81
N LEU A 193 -10.91 2.70 3.04
CA LEU A 193 -10.36 1.84 4.09
C LEU A 193 -11.42 1.30 5.05
N GLN A 194 -12.59 1.94 5.15
CA GLN A 194 -13.66 1.56 6.09
C GLN A 194 -14.18 0.13 5.92
N GLY A 195 -14.07 -0.46 4.73
CA GLY A 195 -14.50 -1.83 4.45
C GLY A 195 -13.47 -2.91 4.77
N LEU A 196 -12.25 -2.53 5.20
CA LEU A 196 -11.18 -3.48 5.49
C LEU A 196 -11.26 -3.98 6.93
N LEU A 197 -10.97 -5.28 7.13
CA LEU A 197 -10.80 -5.81 8.47
C LEU A 197 -9.58 -5.14 9.11
N ARG A 198 -9.80 -4.46 10.23
CA ARG A 198 -8.75 -3.76 10.95
C ARG A 198 -8.12 -4.63 12.02
N VAL A 199 -6.80 -4.70 12.04
CA VAL A 199 -6.00 -5.54 12.93
C VAL A 199 -5.08 -4.65 13.76
N GLU A 200 -5.02 -4.90 15.06
CA GLU A 200 -4.14 -4.20 16.00
C GLU A 200 -3.15 -5.18 16.64
N LEU A 201 -1.89 -4.76 16.72
CA LEU A 201 -0.82 -5.51 17.38
C LEU A 201 -0.62 -4.93 18.78
N THR A 202 -1.29 -5.50 19.78
CA THR A 202 -1.29 -4.97 21.16
C THR A 202 -0.25 -5.62 22.08
N SER A 203 0.31 -6.75 21.69
CA SER A 203 1.21 -7.57 22.52
C SER A 203 2.61 -6.98 22.71
N ARG A 204 2.91 -5.81 22.11
CA ARG A 204 4.26 -5.29 21.94
C ARG A 204 4.30 -3.80 22.24
N LYS A 205 5.42 -3.36 22.82
CA LYS A 205 5.72 -1.94 23.04
C LYS A 205 6.70 -1.44 21.99
N THR A 206 6.51 -0.20 21.56
CA THR A 206 7.40 0.45 20.61
C THR A 206 8.77 0.73 21.22
N CYS A 207 9.82 0.49 20.45
CA CYS A 207 11.17 0.96 20.73
C CYS A 207 11.46 2.30 20.03
N PHE A 208 10.43 2.96 19.47
CA PHE A 208 10.63 4.19 18.73
C PHE A 208 11.10 5.30 19.67
N TRP A 209 12.24 5.91 19.34
CA TRP A 209 12.93 6.83 20.23
C TRP A 209 12.22 8.18 20.41
N ARG A 210 11.18 8.47 19.62
CA ARG A 210 10.33 9.65 19.77
C ARG A 210 9.02 9.26 20.43
N SER A 211 8.84 9.66 21.69
CA SER A 211 7.57 9.50 22.39
C SER A 211 6.47 10.30 21.69
N GLN A 212 5.31 9.69 21.55
CA GLN A 212 4.14 10.32 20.98
C GLN A 212 3.26 10.79 22.14
N HIS A 213 3.12 12.11 22.29
CA HIS A 213 2.37 12.68 23.41
C HIS A 213 0.91 12.21 23.39
N GLY A 214 0.42 11.68 24.51
CA GLY A 214 -0.96 11.22 24.66
C GLY A 214 -1.30 9.95 23.87
N LYS A 215 -0.30 9.20 23.40
CA LYS A 215 -0.49 7.88 22.76
C LYS A 215 0.14 6.78 23.62
N PRO A 216 -0.45 5.58 23.67
CA PRO A 216 0.12 4.47 24.42
C PRO A 216 1.43 4.00 23.79
N ASP A 217 2.29 3.38 24.60
CA ASP A 217 3.56 2.80 24.15
C ASP A 217 3.37 1.53 23.31
N THR A 218 2.14 1.04 23.16
CA THR A 218 1.78 -0.05 22.23
C THR A 218 1.64 0.41 20.78
N TYR A 219 1.69 1.72 20.52
CA TYR A 219 1.57 2.26 19.17
C TYR A 219 2.92 2.22 18.45
N LEU A 220 3.10 1.16 17.68
CA LEU A 220 4.31 0.83 16.94
C LEU A 220 4.60 1.84 15.81
N ALA A 221 5.88 2.07 15.51
CA ALA A 221 6.28 2.72 14.26
C ALA A 221 5.93 1.82 13.06
N THR A 222 5.79 2.40 11.86
CA THR A 222 5.42 1.66 10.63
C THR A 222 6.29 0.42 10.42
N ILE A 223 7.61 0.54 10.59
CA ILE A 223 8.53 -0.58 10.39
C ILE A 223 8.39 -1.68 11.45
N GLU A 224 8.11 -1.30 12.71
CA GLU A 224 7.84 -2.26 13.79
C GLU A 224 6.53 -3.00 13.53
N ALA A 225 5.49 -2.28 13.10
CA ALA A 225 4.20 -2.88 12.72
C ALA A 225 4.36 -3.89 11.57
N ILE A 226 5.14 -3.56 10.55
CA ILE A 226 5.44 -4.48 9.44
C ILE A 226 6.20 -5.71 9.95
N TYR A 227 7.29 -5.52 10.70
CA TYR A 227 8.12 -6.60 11.21
C TYR A 227 7.31 -7.58 12.07
N TYR A 228 6.58 -7.05 13.06
CA TYR A 228 5.83 -7.88 13.98
C TYR A 228 4.63 -8.56 13.32
N PHE A 229 3.96 -7.89 12.37
CA PHE A 229 2.91 -8.54 11.57
C PHE A 229 3.45 -9.73 10.77
N LEU A 230 4.60 -9.58 10.10
CA LEU A 230 5.21 -10.66 9.32
C LEU A 230 5.66 -11.82 10.21
N LYS A 231 6.26 -11.52 11.36
CA LYS A 231 6.65 -12.52 12.35
C LYS A 231 5.45 -13.31 12.88
N ASP A 232 4.39 -12.61 13.30
CA ASP A 232 3.16 -13.25 13.80
C ASP A 232 2.47 -14.06 12.69
N PHE A 233 2.46 -13.56 11.45
CA PHE A 233 1.93 -14.29 10.31
C PHE A 233 2.73 -15.53 9.96
N HIS A 234 4.05 -15.49 10.08
CA HIS A 234 4.91 -16.65 9.88
C HIS A 234 4.64 -17.72 10.94
N GLN A 235 4.64 -17.33 12.21
CA GLN A 235 4.50 -18.28 13.32
C GLN A 235 3.08 -18.83 13.43
N LEU A 236 2.06 -17.96 13.41
CA LEU A 236 0.67 -18.33 13.69
C LEU A 236 -0.14 -18.55 12.41
N GLY A 237 0.22 -17.88 11.32
CA GLY A 237 -0.46 -17.98 10.03
C GLY A 237 0.05 -19.14 9.17
N LEU A 238 1.37 -19.32 9.09
CA LEU A 238 1.99 -20.44 8.36
C LEU A 238 2.26 -21.66 9.26
N GLY A 239 2.31 -21.48 10.59
CA GLY A 239 2.62 -22.57 11.51
C GLY A 239 4.09 -22.99 11.45
N LEU A 240 4.98 -22.08 11.05
CA LEU A 240 6.42 -22.35 10.89
C LEU A 240 7.21 -21.78 12.08
N GLU A 241 8.35 -22.40 12.38
CA GLU A 241 9.30 -21.86 13.35
C GLU A 241 10.00 -20.62 12.79
N TYR A 242 10.19 -19.59 13.63
CA TYR A 242 10.81 -18.33 13.23
C TYR A 242 12.32 -18.37 13.50
N HIS A 243 13.13 -18.25 12.45
CA HIS A 243 14.60 -18.25 12.52
C HIS A 243 15.23 -16.89 12.13
N GLY A 244 14.46 -15.81 12.15
CA GLY A 244 14.97 -14.46 11.87
C GLY A 244 14.79 -14.02 10.42
N GLU A 245 13.85 -14.65 9.69
CA GLU A 245 13.58 -14.42 8.26
C GLU A 245 13.34 -12.95 7.91
N TYR A 246 12.86 -12.16 8.89
CA TYR A 246 12.52 -10.75 8.70
C TYR A 246 13.37 -9.80 9.54
N ASP A 247 14.36 -10.28 10.30
CA ASP A 247 15.13 -9.45 11.23
C ASP A 247 15.86 -8.30 10.52
N ASN A 248 16.30 -8.54 9.28
CA ASN A 248 16.94 -7.51 8.46
C ASN A 248 16.03 -6.34 8.06
N LEU A 249 14.70 -6.46 8.21
CA LEU A 249 13.81 -5.30 8.09
C LEU A 249 14.12 -4.23 9.14
N LEU A 250 14.62 -4.65 10.31
CA LEU A 250 14.99 -3.76 11.39
C LEU A 250 16.45 -3.31 11.34
N PHE A 251 17.21 -3.64 10.28
CA PHE A 251 18.65 -3.36 10.20
C PHE A 251 18.99 -1.88 10.48
N PHE A 252 18.45 -0.96 9.68
CA PHE A 252 18.67 0.48 9.88
C PHE A 252 18.00 1.00 11.16
N TYR A 253 16.84 0.47 11.49
CA TYR A 253 16.08 0.88 12.67
C TYR A 253 16.87 0.61 13.96
N SER A 254 17.43 -0.60 14.10
CA SER A 254 18.24 -1.03 15.24
C SER A 254 19.51 -0.19 15.38
N TYR A 255 20.18 0.10 14.25
CA TYR A 255 21.36 0.95 14.24
C TYR A 255 21.04 2.38 14.70
N LEU A 256 20.02 3.01 14.12
CA LEU A 256 19.61 4.37 14.49
C LEU A 256 19.15 4.46 15.95
N HIS A 257 18.37 3.48 16.41
CA HIS A 257 17.95 3.38 17.80
C HIS A 257 19.17 3.33 18.75
N SER A 258 20.19 2.55 18.41
CA SER A 258 21.43 2.45 19.19
C SER A 258 22.20 3.76 19.25
N LEU A 259 22.30 4.49 18.13
CA LEU A 259 22.93 5.81 18.08
C LEU A 259 22.20 6.82 18.98
N VAL A 260 20.87 6.91 18.84
CA VAL A 260 20.05 7.85 19.62
C VAL A 260 20.15 7.56 21.12
N ASN A 261 20.06 6.30 21.53
CA ASN A 261 20.16 5.94 22.94
C ASN A 261 21.55 6.14 23.51
N SER A 262 22.60 6.01 22.70
CA SER A 262 23.97 6.34 23.12
C SER A 262 24.13 7.84 23.33
N ALA A 263 23.59 8.67 22.44
CA ALA A 263 23.59 10.13 22.60
C ALA A 263 22.78 10.58 23.84
N ARG A 264 21.59 10.01 24.07
CA ARG A 264 20.76 10.32 25.25
C ARG A 264 21.47 10.00 26.57
N ARG A 265 22.17 8.86 26.63
CA ARG A 265 22.97 8.45 27.80
C ARG A 265 24.17 9.35 28.04
N ALA A 266 24.79 9.87 26.99
CA ALA A 266 25.88 10.85 27.11
C ALA A 266 25.36 12.18 27.67
N ALA A 267 24.25 12.69 27.12
CA ALA A 267 23.63 13.96 27.56
C ALA A 267 23.05 13.92 28.98
N SER A 268 22.67 12.74 29.50
CA SER A 268 22.20 12.61 30.89
C SER A 268 23.31 12.54 31.94
N ARG A 269 24.58 12.42 31.50
CA ARG A 269 25.75 12.32 32.38
C ARG A 269 26.53 13.64 32.50
N SER A 270 26.23 14.60 31.62
CA SER A 270 26.73 15.98 31.59
C SER A 270 25.78 16.92 32.33
#